data_AF-A0A7S1RY84-F1
#
_entry.id   AF-A0A7S1RY84-F1
#
_cell.length_a   1.000
_cell.length_b   1.000
_cell.length_c   1.000
_cell.angle_alpha   90.00
_cell.angle_beta   90.00
_cell.angle_gamma   90.00
#
_symmetry.space_group_name_H-M   'P 1'
#
loop_
_entity.id
_entity.type
_entity.pdbx_description
1 polymer ?
#
loop_
_entity_poly.entity_id
_entity_poly.type
_entity_poly.pdbx_seq_one_letter_code
_entity_poly.pdbx_strand_id
1 'polypeptide(L)'
;MVIPVGSPGLPGLTGPPPPEAAEEFKRLKWSLTALVGFGLGRLLFGALAGALGLDVSALLSMFLNVVMGAFVLKDDPYFGRFYECLSTTVCQQCAERGMGGLGCLFPFLICDVMSLVLDLLFKTRLLLVQPYGTFLLGSIVAEGAAAYFAWTAFKVCRDMSPAPGSGVEMEGGGSG
;
A
#
# COMPACT_ATOMS: atom_id res chain seq x y z
N MET A 1 -15.57 0.95 -24.53
CA MET A 1 -14.85 -0.32 -24.30
C MET A 1 -13.40 0.03 -23.98
N VAL A 2 -12.99 -0.12 -22.73
CA VAL A 2 -11.58 0.03 -22.34
C VAL A 2 -11.02 -1.39 -22.34
N ILE A 3 -10.11 -1.69 -23.27
CA ILE A 3 -9.41 -2.98 -23.28
C ILE A 3 -8.60 -3.03 -21.97
N PRO A 4 -8.79 -4.06 -21.12
CA PRO A 4 -7.94 -4.23 -19.96
C PRO A 4 -6.53 -4.47 -20.48
N VAL A 5 -5.70 -3.42 -20.43
CA VAL A 5 -4.27 -3.57 -20.61
C VAL A 5 -3.84 -4.39 -19.39
N GLY A 6 -3.77 -5.72 -19.56
CA GLY A 6 -3.23 -6.60 -18.54
C GLY A 6 -1.89 -6.02 -18.13
N SER A 7 -1.74 -5.69 -16.85
CA SER A 7 -0.56 -5.00 -16.34
C SER A 7 0.67 -5.81 -16.77
N PRO A 8 1.46 -5.35 -17.75
CA PRO A 8 2.47 -6.18 -18.36
C PRO A 8 3.64 -6.24 -17.38
N GLY A 9 3.77 -7.35 -16.67
CA GLY A 9 5.02 -7.65 -15.94
C GLY A 9 4.88 -8.18 -14.53
N LEU A 10 3.68 -8.26 -13.94
CA LEU A 10 3.52 -8.93 -12.64
C LEU A 10 2.69 -10.21 -12.84
N PRO A 11 3.23 -11.40 -12.47
CA PRO A 11 2.44 -12.62 -12.39
C PRO A 11 1.16 -12.31 -11.65
N GLY A 12 0.01 -12.62 -12.25
CA GLY A 12 -1.30 -12.29 -11.70
C GLY A 12 -1.42 -12.91 -10.30
N LEU A 13 -1.12 -12.11 -9.27
CA LEU A 13 -1.26 -12.42 -7.85
C LEU A 13 -2.75 -12.38 -7.48
N THR A 14 -3.56 -13.06 -8.28
CA THR A 14 -4.99 -13.26 -8.07
C THR A 14 -5.16 -14.54 -7.28
N GLY A 15 -5.52 -14.40 -6.00
CA GLY A 15 -5.75 -15.52 -5.11
C GLY A 15 -5.77 -15.06 -3.65
N PRO A 16 -6.25 -15.92 -2.73
CA PRO A 16 -6.08 -15.68 -1.31
C PRO A 16 -4.59 -15.60 -0.96
N PRO A 17 -4.17 -14.74 -0.01
CA PRO A 17 -2.79 -14.67 0.41
C PRO A 17 -2.33 -16.03 0.96
N PRO A 18 -1.13 -16.51 0.60
CA PRO A 18 -0.61 -17.77 1.12
C PRO A 18 -0.47 -17.68 2.65
N PRO A 19 -0.61 -18.80 3.38
CA PRO A 19 -0.61 -18.79 4.84
C PRO A 19 0.70 -18.25 5.44
N GLU A 20 1.82 -18.38 4.74
CA GLU A 20 3.12 -17.85 5.17
C GLU A 20 3.19 -16.31 5.06
N ALA A 21 2.45 -15.72 4.11
CA ALA A 21 2.33 -14.26 4.02
C ALA A 21 1.37 -13.68 5.08
N ALA A 22 0.49 -14.50 5.67
CA ALA A 22 -0.52 -14.02 6.62
C ALA A 22 0.09 -13.30 7.84
N GLU A 23 1.26 -13.73 8.30
CA GLU A 23 1.98 -13.05 9.39
C GLU A 23 2.46 -11.65 8.97
N GLU A 24 3.04 -11.53 7.77
CA GLU A 24 3.49 -10.25 7.22
C GLU A 24 2.32 -9.30 6.96
N PHE A 25 1.19 -9.81 6.50
CA PHE A 25 -0.06 -9.04 6.36
C PHE A 25 -0.56 -8.50 7.70
N LYS A 26 -0.41 -9.27 8.78
CA LYS A 26 -0.74 -8.80 10.14
C LYS A 26 0.19 -7.67 10.59
N ARG A 27 1.49 -7.74 10.26
CA ARG A 27 2.45 -6.67 10.55
C ARG A 27 2.15 -5.42 9.72
N LEU A 28 1.82 -5.60 8.44
CA LEU A 28 1.39 -4.54 7.52
C LEU A 28 0.13 -3.82 8.03
N LYS A 29 -0.80 -4.55 8.63
CA LYS A 29 -2.00 -3.96 9.26
C LYS A 29 -1.64 -3.01 10.41
N TRP A 30 -0.73 -3.43 11.29
CA TRP A 30 -0.28 -2.60 12.40
C TRP A 30 0.50 -1.38 11.93
N SER A 31 1.36 -1.53 10.91
CA SER A 31 2.07 -0.39 10.32
C SER A 31 1.10 0.59 9.66
N LEU A 32 0.07 0.12 8.95
CA LEU A 32 -0.93 0.99 8.33
C LEU A 32 -1.77 1.74 9.38
N THR A 33 -2.11 1.08 10.49
CA THR A 33 -2.84 1.72 11.59
C THR A 33 -1.95 2.77 12.28
N ALA A 34 -0.66 2.49 12.47
CA ALA A 34 0.30 3.46 12.95
C ALA A 34 0.44 4.65 11.99
N LEU A 35 0.49 4.39 10.68
CA LEU A 35 0.51 5.41 9.64
C LEU A 35 -0.68 6.36 9.81
N VAL A 36 -1.92 5.84 9.87
CA VAL A 36 -3.12 6.65 10.09
C VAL A 36 -3.02 7.48 11.37
N GLY A 37 -2.58 6.87 12.48
CA GLY A 37 -2.41 7.56 13.76
C GLY A 37 -1.42 8.74 13.69
N PHE A 38 -0.23 8.51 13.13
CA PHE A 38 0.77 9.56 12.95
C PHE A 38 0.33 10.61 11.92
N GLY A 39 -0.41 10.22 10.88
CA GLY A 39 -0.96 11.13 9.88
C GLY A 39 -1.98 12.09 10.46
N LEU A 40 -2.90 11.58 11.30
CA LEU A 40 -3.85 12.42 12.04
C LEU A 40 -3.14 13.35 13.04
N GLY A 41 -2.14 12.83 13.76
CA GLY A 41 -1.31 13.65 14.64
C GLY A 41 -0.60 14.78 13.88
N ARG A 42 0.04 14.44 12.75
CA ARG A 42 0.72 15.40 11.88
C ARG A 42 -0.22 16.46 11.32
N LEU A 43 -1.44 16.07 10.92
CA LEU A 43 -2.49 16.99 10.50
C LEU A 43 -2.86 17.98 11.62
N LEU A 44 -3.16 17.47 12.82
CA LEU A 44 -3.56 18.29 13.97
C LEU A 44 -2.45 19.24 14.41
N PHE A 45 -1.23 18.73 14.63
CA PHE A 45 -0.10 19.55 15.08
C PHE A 45 0.43 20.46 13.98
N GLY A 46 0.34 20.07 12.70
CA GLY A 46 0.65 20.92 11.56
C GLY A 46 -0.33 22.09 11.42
N ALA A 47 -1.61 21.87 11.69
CA ALA A 47 -2.62 22.93 11.75
C ALA A 47 -2.35 23.90 12.92
N LEU A 48 -2.07 23.37 14.12
CA LEU A 48 -1.73 24.19 15.30
C LEU A 48 -0.45 25.01 15.10
N ALA A 49 0.56 24.46 14.41
CA ALA A 49 1.82 25.15 14.13
C ALA A 49 1.74 26.12 12.92
N GLY A 50 0.61 26.18 12.21
CA GLY A 50 0.47 26.98 10.99
C GLY A 50 1.32 26.47 9.81
N ALA A 51 1.89 25.27 9.92
CA ALA A 51 2.75 24.65 8.90
C ALA A 51 1.97 23.78 7.91
N LEU A 52 0.64 23.71 8.04
CA LEU A 52 -0.22 22.84 7.24
C LEU A 52 -0.04 23.05 5.73
N GLY A 53 0.12 24.30 5.28
CA GLY A 53 0.30 24.64 3.85
C GLY A 53 1.55 24.00 3.23
N LEU A 54 2.64 23.88 4.00
CA LEU A 54 3.86 23.21 3.56
C LEU A 54 3.71 21.68 3.57
N ASP A 55 2.69 21.17 4.26
CA ASP A 55 2.52 19.75 4.53
C ASP A 55 1.40 19.07 3.74
N VAL A 56 0.52 19.85 3.10
CA VAL A 56 -0.65 19.35 2.34
C VAL A 56 -0.27 18.25 1.35
N SER A 57 0.84 18.42 0.62
CA SER A 57 1.27 17.45 -0.39
C SER A 57 1.63 16.08 0.20
N ALA A 58 2.30 16.04 1.37
CA ALA A 58 2.60 14.76 2.00
C ALA A 58 1.38 14.18 2.69
N LEU A 59 0.52 15.00 3.29
CA LEU A 59 -0.74 14.50 3.85
C LEU A 59 -1.61 13.85 2.78
N LEU A 60 -1.66 14.43 1.57
CA LEU A 60 -2.34 13.83 0.43
C LEU A 60 -1.67 12.53 -0.02
N SER A 61 -0.33 12.51 -0.12
CA SER A 61 0.42 11.30 -0.48
C SER A 61 0.21 10.17 0.53
N MET A 62 0.26 10.51 1.82
CA MET A 62 0.00 9.60 2.93
C MET A 62 -1.44 9.09 2.91
N PHE A 63 -2.41 9.95 2.61
CA PHE A 63 -3.80 9.55 2.42
C PHE A 63 -3.94 8.54 1.27
N LEU A 64 -3.28 8.77 0.13
CA LEU A 64 -3.26 7.81 -0.98
C LEU A 64 -2.61 6.47 -0.57
N ASN A 65 -1.52 6.50 0.20
CA ASN A 65 -0.90 5.27 0.73
C ASN A 65 -1.87 4.54 1.67
N VAL A 66 -2.59 5.25 2.54
CA VAL A 66 -3.62 4.65 3.41
C VAL A 66 -4.73 3.99 2.59
N VAL A 67 -5.22 4.66 1.55
CA VAL A 67 -6.24 4.12 0.63
C VAL A 67 -5.72 2.85 -0.05
N MET A 68 -4.53 2.90 -0.66
CA MET A 68 -3.94 1.73 -1.32
C MET A 68 -3.70 0.58 -0.32
N GLY A 69 -3.22 0.88 0.88
CA GLY A 69 -3.04 -0.11 1.95
C GLY A 69 -4.36 -0.74 2.41
N ALA A 70 -5.45 0.04 2.44
CA ALA A 70 -6.78 -0.50 2.72
C ALA A 70 -7.27 -1.46 1.61
N PHE A 71 -6.95 -1.16 0.35
CA PHE A 71 -7.22 -2.06 -0.78
C PHE A 71 -6.41 -3.35 -0.70
N VAL A 72 -5.18 -3.29 -0.21
CA VAL A 72 -4.34 -4.47 0.05
C VAL A 72 -4.93 -5.33 1.19
N LEU A 73 -5.46 -4.70 2.24
CA LEU A 73 -6.02 -5.35 3.43
C LEU A 73 -7.54 -5.59 3.35
N LYS A 74 -8.12 -5.67 2.16
CA LYS A 74 -9.58 -5.79 1.97
C LYS A 74 -10.22 -7.00 2.68
N ASP A 75 -9.44 -8.05 2.91
CA ASP A 75 -9.91 -9.30 3.53
C ASP A 75 -9.97 -9.19 5.07
N ASP A 76 -9.44 -8.12 5.67
CA ASP A 76 -9.52 -7.87 7.11
C ASP A 76 -10.89 -7.25 7.48
N PRO A 77 -11.57 -7.74 8.54
CA PRO A 77 -12.92 -7.28 8.89
C PRO A 77 -13.00 -5.80 9.27
N TYR A 78 -11.90 -5.20 9.74
CA TYR A 78 -11.87 -3.78 10.08
C TYR A 78 -11.68 -2.91 8.83
N PHE A 79 -10.81 -3.33 7.91
CA PHE A 79 -10.55 -2.61 6.67
C PHE A 79 -11.59 -2.88 5.59
N GLY A 80 -12.33 -3.99 5.65
CA GLY A 80 -13.36 -4.34 4.67
C GLY A 80 -14.46 -3.28 4.53
N ARG A 81 -14.93 -2.69 5.64
CA ARG A 81 -15.92 -1.58 5.61
C ARG A 81 -15.33 -0.30 5.04
N PHE A 82 -14.07 -0.02 5.35
CA PHE A 82 -13.38 1.15 4.82
C PHE A 82 -13.14 1.01 3.31
N TYR A 83 -12.75 -0.19 2.87
CA TYR A 83 -12.67 -0.57 1.47
C TYR A 83 -14.02 -0.43 0.76
N GLU A 84 -15.12 -0.91 1.33
CA GLU A 84 -16.46 -0.78 0.75
C GLU A 84 -16.84 0.70 0.54
N CYS A 85 -16.57 1.55 1.54
CA CYS A 85 -16.77 3.00 1.43
C CYS A 85 -15.87 3.62 0.34
N LEU A 86 -14.58 3.28 0.29
CA LEU A 86 -13.65 3.82 -0.70
C LEU A 86 -13.96 3.35 -2.13
N SER A 87 -14.34 2.08 -2.28
CA SER A 87 -14.70 1.46 -3.56
C SER A 87 -16.01 2.01 -4.12
N THR A 88 -16.90 2.54 -3.29
CA THR A 88 -18.17 3.15 -3.74
C THR A 88 -18.04 4.66 -3.96
N THR A 89 -16.93 5.29 -3.54
CA THR A 89 -16.74 6.75 -3.59
C THR A 89 -15.56 7.15 -4.48
N VAL A 90 -14.35 7.20 -3.90
CA VAL A 90 -13.16 7.81 -4.52
C VAL A 90 -12.46 6.84 -5.49
N CYS A 91 -12.57 5.53 -5.25
CA CYS A 91 -11.81 4.51 -5.96
C CYS A 91 -12.70 3.52 -6.72
N GLN A 92 -13.90 3.94 -7.13
CA GLN A 92 -14.84 3.10 -7.89
C GLN A 92 -14.21 2.50 -9.14
N GLN A 93 -13.48 3.31 -9.91
CA GLN A 93 -12.81 2.83 -11.12
C GLN A 93 -11.72 1.78 -10.82
N CYS A 94 -11.06 1.85 -9.66
CA CYS A 94 -10.06 0.86 -9.25
C CYS A 94 -10.74 -0.47 -8.90
N ALA A 95 -11.82 -0.41 -8.13
CA ALA A 95 -12.61 -1.58 -7.74
C ALA A 95 -13.23 -2.28 -8.97
N GLU A 96 -13.81 -1.52 -9.90
CA GLU A 96 -14.38 -2.05 -11.15
C GLU A 96 -13.35 -2.75 -12.05
N ARG A 97 -12.08 -2.32 -11.99
CA ARG A 97 -10.96 -2.97 -12.70
C ARG A 97 -10.43 -4.21 -12.00
N GLY A 98 -11.02 -4.61 -10.87
CA GLY A 98 -10.55 -5.73 -10.08
C GLY A 98 -9.22 -5.44 -9.36
N MET A 99 -8.84 -4.18 -9.20
CA MET A 99 -7.69 -3.81 -8.39
C MET A 99 -8.06 -3.90 -6.92
N GLY A 100 -7.67 -5.01 -6.27
CA GLY A 100 -7.81 -5.21 -4.83
C GLY A 100 -7.03 -6.44 -4.36
N GLY A 101 -6.65 -6.45 -3.09
CA GLY A 101 -5.78 -7.49 -2.53
C GLY A 101 -4.33 -7.35 -3.01
N LEU A 102 -3.70 -8.48 -3.33
CA LEU A 102 -2.27 -8.55 -3.69
C LEU A 102 -1.90 -7.74 -4.94
N GLY A 103 -2.82 -7.53 -5.88
CA GLY A 103 -2.58 -6.70 -7.06
C GLY A 103 -2.28 -5.23 -6.73
N CYS A 104 -2.73 -4.74 -5.57
CA CYS A 104 -2.43 -3.39 -5.08
C CYS A 104 -1.14 -3.31 -4.24
N LEU A 105 -0.51 -4.45 -3.90
CA LEU A 105 0.64 -4.47 -3.00
C LEU A 105 1.87 -3.79 -3.61
N PHE A 106 2.13 -4.05 -4.90
CA PHE A 106 3.25 -3.44 -5.61
C PHE A 106 3.09 -1.93 -5.82
N PRO A 107 1.96 -1.39 -6.33
CA PRO A 107 1.78 0.05 -6.42
C PRO A 107 1.78 0.72 -5.03
N PHE A 108 1.20 0.08 -4.01
CA PHE A 108 1.30 0.56 -2.63
C PHE A 108 2.77 0.71 -2.20
N LEU A 109 3.58 -0.32 -2.41
CA LEU A 109 5.00 -0.30 -2.07
C LEU A 109 5.76 0.83 -2.77
N ILE A 110 5.55 1.02 -4.07
CA ILE A 110 6.23 2.08 -4.82
C ILE A 110 5.81 3.45 -4.30
N CYS A 111 4.50 3.67 -4.12
CA CYS A 111 3.99 4.93 -3.60
C CYS A 111 4.56 5.23 -2.21
N ASP A 112 4.61 4.23 -1.33
CA ASP A 112 5.10 4.38 0.04
C ASP A 112 6.61 4.69 0.09
N VAL A 113 7.41 3.98 -0.71
CA VAL A 113 8.85 4.29 -0.85
C VAL A 113 9.08 5.68 -1.43
N MET A 114 8.29 6.09 -2.43
CA MET A 114 8.39 7.44 -2.99
C MET A 114 8.00 8.50 -1.95
N SER A 115 6.92 8.32 -1.21
CA SER A 115 6.50 9.22 -0.13
C SER A 115 7.59 9.37 0.92
N LEU A 116 8.16 8.24 1.39
CA LEU A 116 9.24 8.20 2.36
C LEU A 116 10.45 9.03 1.88
N VAL A 117 10.89 8.83 0.64
CA VAL A 117 12.04 9.54 0.06
C VAL A 117 11.76 11.04 -0.04
N LEU A 118 10.55 11.43 -0.47
CA LEU A 118 10.16 12.84 -0.55
C LEU A 118 10.09 13.50 0.82
N ASP A 119 9.52 12.82 1.82
CA ASP A 119 9.45 13.35 3.18
C ASP A 119 10.85 13.48 3.81
N LEU A 120 11.72 12.50 3.60
CA LEU A 120 13.11 12.57 4.07
C LEU A 120 13.87 13.71 3.38
N LEU A 121 13.71 13.88 2.07
CA LEU A 121 14.46 14.90 1.33
C LEU A 121 13.95 16.33 1.59
N PHE A 122 12.63 16.53 1.60
CA PHE A 122 12.03 17.86 1.68
C PHE A 122 11.69 18.31 3.11
N LYS A 123 11.52 17.39 4.07
CA LYS A 123 10.97 17.72 5.40
C LYS A 123 11.91 17.47 6.56
N THR A 124 13.14 17.01 6.31
CA THR A 124 14.17 16.88 7.36
C THR A 124 14.35 18.16 8.18
N ARG A 125 14.22 19.36 7.58
CA ARG A 125 14.31 20.64 8.32
C ARG A 125 13.17 20.86 9.32
N LEU A 126 11.97 20.35 9.04
CA LEU A 126 10.80 20.51 9.90
C LEU A 126 10.84 19.60 11.13
N LEU A 127 11.75 18.61 11.18
CA LEU A 127 11.97 17.74 12.35
C LEU A 127 12.36 18.53 13.61
N LEU A 128 12.94 19.72 13.45
CA LEU A 128 13.34 20.58 14.57
C LEU A 128 12.17 21.36 15.18
N VAL A 129 11.01 21.42 14.51
CA VAL A 129 9.84 22.18 14.96
C VAL A 129 9.00 21.31 15.90
N GLN A 130 9.16 21.46 17.21
CA GLN A 130 8.39 20.71 18.20
C GLN A 130 6.99 21.33 18.41
N PRO A 131 5.92 20.54 18.61
CA PRO A 131 5.86 19.07 18.67
C PRO A 131 5.72 18.37 17.31
N TYR A 132 5.49 19.11 16.23
CA TYR A 132 5.25 18.60 14.88
C TYR A 132 6.33 17.61 14.41
N GLY A 133 7.60 17.91 14.68
CA GLY A 133 8.75 17.09 14.28
C GLY A 133 8.70 15.66 14.83
N THR A 134 8.12 15.43 16.01
CA THR A 134 7.97 14.07 16.57
C THR A 134 6.95 13.24 15.80
N PHE A 135 5.83 13.85 15.39
CA PHE A 135 4.82 13.19 14.57
C PHE A 135 5.31 12.97 13.15
N LEU A 136 6.07 13.92 12.59
CA LEU A 136 6.74 13.77 11.30
C LEU A 136 7.75 12.61 11.33
N LEU A 137 8.59 12.52 12.37
CA LEU A 137 9.53 11.41 12.52
C LEU A 137 8.78 10.08 12.68
N GLY A 138 7.72 10.07 13.48
CA GLY A 138 6.84 8.92 13.65
C GLY A 138 6.22 8.45 12.33
N SER A 139 5.76 9.38 11.48
CA SER A 139 5.23 9.04 10.16
C SER A 139 6.30 8.47 9.24
N ILE A 140 7.51 9.05 9.21
CA ILE A 140 8.63 8.52 8.40
C ILE A 140 8.99 7.10 8.83
N VAL A 141 9.06 6.83 10.14
CA VAL A 141 9.32 5.48 10.66
C VAL A 141 8.18 4.52 10.30
N ALA A 142 6.92 4.97 10.38
CA ALA A 142 5.76 4.16 10.02
C ALA A 142 5.70 3.83 8.52
N GLU A 143 6.00 4.79 7.64
CA GLU A 143 6.16 4.59 6.19
C GLU A 143 7.30 3.60 5.91
N GLY A 144 8.45 3.79 6.57
CA GLY A 144 9.59 2.88 6.38
C GLY A 144 9.25 1.44 6.77
N ALA A 145 8.53 1.26 7.89
CA ALA A 145 8.05 -0.03 8.32
C ALA A 145 7.00 -0.62 7.37
N ALA A 146 6.04 0.19 6.90
CA ALA A 146 5.01 -0.25 5.96
C ALA A 146 5.61 -0.68 4.61
N ALA A 147 6.54 0.10 4.05
CA ALA A 147 7.28 -0.26 2.85
C ALA A 147 8.10 -1.55 3.03
N TYR A 148 8.76 -1.72 4.18
CA TYR A 148 9.50 -2.94 4.49
C TYR A 148 8.60 -4.17 4.55
N PHE A 149 7.48 -4.10 5.29
CA PHE A 149 6.54 -5.22 5.39
C PHE A 149 5.79 -5.50 4.09
N ALA A 150 5.51 -4.47 3.28
CA ALA A 150 4.97 -4.65 1.95
C ALA A 150 5.99 -5.36 1.04
N TRP A 151 7.28 -5.04 1.16
CA TRP A 151 8.34 -5.68 0.39
C TRP A 151 8.50 -7.16 0.77
N THR A 152 8.50 -7.47 2.06
CA THR A 152 8.58 -8.86 2.53
C THR A 152 7.37 -9.66 2.07
N ALA A 153 6.16 -9.13 2.25
CA ALA A 153 4.94 -9.75 1.74
C ALA A 153 4.99 -9.96 0.21
N PHE A 154 5.43 -8.94 -0.54
CA PHE A 154 5.56 -9.02 -1.99
C PHE A 154 6.57 -10.09 -2.42
N LYS A 155 7.72 -10.15 -1.74
CA LYS A 155 8.75 -11.16 -2.00
C LYS A 155 8.22 -12.57 -1.75
N VAL A 156 7.57 -12.81 -0.60
CA VAL A 156 6.97 -14.11 -0.27
C VAL A 156 5.95 -14.53 -1.32
N CYS A 157 5.05 -13.62 -1.70
CA CYS A 157 4.03 -13.91 -2.70
C CYS A 157 4.62 -14.16 -4.10
N ARG A 158 5.69 -13.44 -4.47
CA ARG A 158 6.38 -13.63 -5.75
C ARG A 158 7.13 -14.96 -5.79
N ASP A 159 7.83 -15.31 -4.71
CA ASP A 159 8.67 -16.51 -4.65
C ASP A 159 7.80 -17.79 -4.63
N MET A 160 6.55 -17.71 -4.16
CA MET A 160 5.57 -18.81 -4.25
C MET A 160 4.82 -18.88 -5.57
N SER A 161 4.79 -17.81 -6.36
CA SER A 161 4.07 -17.81 -7.62
C SER A 161 4.80 -18.77 -8.57
N PRO A 162 4.15 -19.85 -9.04
CA PRO A 162 4.81 -20.81 -9.92
C PRO A 162 5.36 -20.07 -11.13
N ALA A 163 6.62 -20.36 -11.48
CA ALA A 163 7.32 -19.68 -12.56
C ALA A 163 6.42 -19.67 -13.82
N PRO A 164 6.13 -18.50 -14.41
CA PRO A 164 5.28 -18.38 -15.59
C PRO A 164 5.96 -19.11 -16.75
N GLY A 165 5.64 -20.39 -16.92
CA GLY A 165 6.30 -21.29 -17.87
C GLY A 165 6.47 -22.73 -17.42
N SER A 166 6.23 -23.07 -16.14
CA SER A 166 6.44 -24.44 -15.62
C SER A 166 5.24 -25.40 -15.74
N GLY A 167 4.11 -24.96 -16.34
CA GLY A 167 2.86 -25.75 -16.31
C GLY A 167 2.04 -25.80 -17.60
N VAL A 168 2.58 -25.33 -18.73
CA VAL A 168 1.97 -25.58 -20.04
C VAL A 168 3.03 -26.19 -20.95
N GLU A 169 3.60 -27.31 -20.54
CA GLU A 169 3.92 -28.32 -21.54
C GLU A 169 2.57 -28.69 -22.15
N MET A 170 2.32 -28.20 -23.37
CA MET A 170 1.18 -28.68 -24.14
C MET A 170 1.30 -30.20 -24.19
N GLU A 171 0.40 -30.89 -23.50
CA GLU A 171 0.09 -32.29 -23.76
C GLU A 171 -0.62 -32.35 -25.13
N GLY A 172 0.12 -31.96 -26.18
CA GLY A 172 -0.14 -32.28 -27.56
C GLY A 172 0.24 -33.75 -27.78
N GLY A 173 -0.46 -34.63 -27.09
CA GLY A 173 -0.42 -36.07 -27.31
C GLY A 173 -1.62 -36.46 -28.16
N GLY A 174 -1.50 -36.28 -29.48
CA GLY A 174 -2.48 -36.82 -30.41
C GLY A 174 -2.58 -38.34 -30.27
N SER A 175 -3.79 -38.88 -30.36
CA SER A 175 -4.10 -40.24 -30.80
C SER A 175 -5.61 -40.42 -30.92
N GLY A 176 -6.09 -40.69 -32.14
CA GLY A 176 -7.46 -41.13 -32.42
C GLY A 176 -8.09 -40.45 -33.61
#